data_AF-A0A8T9PZY7-F1
#
_entry.id   AF-A0A8T9PZY7-F1
#
_cell.length_a   1.000
_cell.length_b   1.000
_cell.length_c   1.000
_cell.angle_alpha   90.00
_cell.angle_beta   90.00
_cell.angle_gamma   90.00
#
_symmetry.space_group_name_H-M   'P 1'
#
loop_
_entity.id
_entity.type
_entity.pdbx_description
1 polymer ?
#
loop_
_entity_poly.entity_id
_entity_poly.type
_entity_poly.pdbx_seq_one_letter_code
_entity_poly.pdbx_strand_id
1 'polypeptide(L)'
;MEPTENLIVILDPARAEDFQRLVDYTKRGRLTAEKPGAYSCVVALMTTPNAGVKFRVAANTIVRPVEIRNVVGVLPGKDKDRAAEMVVFSSHYDHLGIIEPVAGDKIANGADDDASGTTAVVALAEYFKKKNDNARTLVFAAFTAEEIGGFGSQYFSRQLDAKQIMAMFNIEMIGKQSKFGPNTAFITGFDKSDFGKLLQRNLIGTPFRFEPDPYPEQNLFYRSDNATLARLGVPAHTISTDQIPTDKRYHTVDDEIETLDLANMTAVITAIARSSAGIVSGQQTPTRINPEAVSQRP
;
A
#
# COMPACT_ATOMS: atom_id res chain seq x y z
N MET A 1 -0.60 22.42 -3.80
CA MET A 1 -0.40 23.70 -4.51
C MET A 1 1.10 23.86 -4.64
N GLU A 2 1.61 23.98 -5.86
CA GLU A 2 3.00 24.37 -6.11
C GLU A 2 2.99 25.86 -6.50
N PRO A 3 3.05 26.77 -5.51
CA PRO A 3 2.96 28.20 -5.80
C PRO A 3 4.19 28.65 -6.60
N THR A 4 3.98 29.51 -7.60
CA THR A 4 5.06 30.14 -8.38
C THR A 4 5.45 31.52 -7.85
N GLU A 5 4.82 31.97 -6.76
CA GLU A 5 5.10 33.21 -6.02
C GLU A 5 4.65 33.06 -4.55
N ASN A 6 5.06 33.97 -3.66
CA ASN A 6 4.57 33.94 -2.27
C ASN A 6 3.08 34.32 -2.22
N LEU A 7 2.25 33.44 -1.66
CA LEU A 7 0.80 33.61 -1.62
C LEU A 7 0.29 33.82 -0.20
N ILE A 8 -0.69 34.71 -0.08
CA ILE A 8 -1.59 34.77 1.09
C ILE A 8 -2.98 34.35 0.60
N VAL A 9 -3.49 33.25 1.14
CA VAL A 9 -4.82 32.75 0.87
C VAL A 9 -5.72 33.15 2.02
N ILE A 10 -6.71 33.99 1.74
CA ILE A 10 -7.73 34.36 2.73
C ILE A 10 -8.85 33.33 2.65
N LEU A 11 -9.09 32.65 3.76
CA LEU A 11 -10.21 31.73 3.92
C LEU A 11 -11.32 32.45 4.69
N ASP A 12 -12.54 32.44 4.15
CA ASP A 12 -13.69 33.03 4.82
C ASP A 12 -13.97 32.33 6.16
N PRO A 13 -14.34 33.05 7.25
CA PRO A 13 -14.65 32.44 8.55
C PRO A 13 -15.74 31.35 8.51
N ALA A 14 -16.63 31.36 7.50
CA ALA A 14 -17.58 30.28 7.27
C ALA A 14 -16.92 28.91 6.99
N ARG A 15 -15.60 28.89 6.71
CA ARG A 15 -14.78 27.70 6.46
C ARG A 15 -13.86 27.36 7.64
N ALA A 16 -14.19 27.80 8.85
CA ALA A 16 -13.37 27.56 10.04
C ALA A 16 -13.06 26.08 10.28
N GLU A 17 -13.99 25.16 9.99
CA GLU A 17 -13.75 23.72 10.12
C GLU A 17 -12.67 23.22 9.15
N ASP A 18 -12.73 23.64 7.88
CA ASP A 18 -11.74 23.29 6.87
C ASP A 18 -10.36 23.86 7.23
N PHE A 19 -10.33 25.10 7.74
CA PHE A 19 -9.11 25.73 8.26
C PHE A 19 -8.52 24.94 9.44
N GLN A 20 -9.35 24.51 10.39
CA GLN A 20 -8.90 23.76 11.54
C GLN A 20 -8.29 22.41 11.12
N ARG A 21 -8.92 21.70 10.18
CA ARG A 21 -8.34 20.47 9.58
C ARG A 21 -6.98 20.75 8.94
N LEU A 22 -6.82 21.86 8.21
CA LEU A 22 -5.54 22.25 7.62
C LEU A 22 -4.49 22.57 8.70
N VAL A 23 -4.86 23.28 9.76
CA VAL A 23 -3.98 23.60 10.88
C VAL A 23 -3.51 22.33 11.59
N ASP A 24 -4.42 21.42 11.92
CA ASP A 24 -4.09 20.16 12.59
C ASP A 24 -3.22 19.26 11.71
N TYR A 25 -3.49 19.27 10.40
CA TYR A 25 -2.65 18.61 9.42
C TYR A 25 -1.24 19.21 9.42
N THR A 26 -1.07 20.53 9.38
CA THR A 26 0.23 21.22 9.21
C THR A 26 1.08 21.31 10.48
N LYS A 27 0.47 21.24 11.67
CA LYS A 27 1.19 21.22 12.95
C LYS A 27 2.01 19.94 13.18
N ARG A 28 1.65 18.84 12.51
CA ARG A 28 2.39 17.58 12.61
C ARG A 28 3.64 17.66 11.75
N GLY A 29 4.79 17.30 12.31
CA GLY A 29 6.01 17.09 11.50
C GLY A 29 5.72 16.07 10.41
N ARG A 30 6.18 16.32 9.19
CA ARG A 30 5.91 15.45 8.05
C ARG A 30 7.18 15.02 7.35
N LEU A 31 7.13 13.78 6.88
CA LEU A 31 7.97 13.33 5.78
C LEU A 31 7.32 13.78 4.48
N THR A 32 8.14 14.32 3.59
CA THR A 32 7.73 14.71 2.24
C THR A 32 8.83 14.32 1.27
N ALA A 33 8.43 13.79 0.13
CA ALA A 33 9.34 13.57 -0.99
C ALA A 33 9.62 14.88 -1.75
N GLU A 34 8.78 15.89 -1.57
CA GLU A 34 8.94 17.21 -2.17
C GLU A 34 9.98 18.02 -1.40
N LYS A 35 10.95 18.56 -2.13
CA LYS A 35 11.87 19.55 -1.56
C LYS A 35 11.09 20.86 -1.33
N PRO A 36 11.35 21.59 -0.24
CA PRO A 36 10.76 22.92 -0.06
C PRO A 36 11.04 23.80 -1.29
N GLY A 37 9.98 24.37 -1.85
CA GLY A 37 10.09 25.34 -2.94
C GLY A 37 10.60 26.70 -2.47
N ALA A 38 10.88 27.59 -3.42
CA ALA A 38 11.31 28.96 -3.14
C ALA A 38 10.19 29.87 -2.58
N TYR A 39 8.94 29.39 -2.62
CA TYR A 39 7.75 30.17 -2.32
C TYR A 39 6.95 29.58 -1.17
N SER A 40 6.34 30.45 -0.38
CA SER A 40 5.49 30.11 0.76
C SER A 40 4.03 30.43 0.47
N CYS A 41 3.13 29.60 0.99
CA CYS A 41 1.70 29.88 1.04
C CYS A 41 1.27 30.03 2.50
N VAL A 42 0.71 31.19 2.83
CA VAL A 42 0.12 31.47 4.15
C VAL A 42 -1.39 31.48 4.01
N VAL A 43 -2.07 30.58 4.73
CA VAL A 43 -3.54 30.59 4.79
C VAL A 43 -3.96 31.35 6.05
N ALA A 44 -4.82 32.35 5.89
CA ALA A 44 -5.36 33.16 6.98
C ALA A 44 -6.88 33.04 7.02
N LEU A 45 -7.44 32.62 8.16
CA LEU A 45 -8.88 32.60 8.38
C LEU A 45 -9.35 34.00 8.80
N MET A 46 -9.96 34.74 7.90
CA MET A 46 -10.49 36.08 8.19
C MET A 46 -11.51 36.53 7.13
N THR A 47 -12.37 37.47 7.50
CA THR A 47 -13.19 38.16 6.50
C THR A 47 -12.29 38.95 5.55
N THR A 48 -12.66 38.97 4.27
CA THR A 48 -11.94 39.77 3.26
C THR A 48 -11.88 41.22 3.73
N PRO A 49 -10.68 41.79 3.92
CA PRO A 49 -10.59 43.14 4.45
C PRO A 49 -11.15 44.18 3.47
N ASN A 50 -11.92 45.14 3.98
CA ASN A 50 -12.42 46.27 3.19
C ASN A 50 -11.35 47.37 2.96
N ALA A 51 -10.12 47.18 3.47
CA ALA A 51 -8.99 48.09 3.36
C ALA A 51 -7.66 47.30 3.30
N GLY A 52 -6.56 47.97 2.92
CA GLY A 52 -5.25 47.33 2.83
C GLY A 52 -4.75 46.84 4.20
N VAL A 53 -4.64 45.53 4.37
CA VAL A 53 -4.05 44.93 5.58
C VAL A 53 -2.57 44.68 5.36
N LYS A 54 -1.77 45.03 6.37
CA LYS A 54 -0.33 44.73 6.40
C LYS A 54 -0.10 43.59 7.38
N PHE A 55 0.47 42.50 6.88
CA PHE A 55 0.94 41.39 7.69
C PHE A 55 2.46 41.32 7.66
N ARG A 56 3.04 40.86 8.77
CA ARG A 56 4.42 40.35 8.80
C ARG A 56 4.35 38.93 9.32
N VAL A 57 4.64 37.97 8.43
CA VAL A 57 4.68 36.55 8.77
C VAL A 57 6.13 36.11 8.71
N ALA A 58 6.58 35.44 9.76
CA ALA A 58 7.87 34.77 9.78
C ALA A 58 7.61 33.30 10.13
N ALA A 59 8.11 32.40 9.30
CA ALA A 59 8.08 30.97 9.53
C ALA A 59 9.50 30.41 9.39
N ASN A 60 9.86 29.49 10.27
CA ASN A 60 11.10 28.74 10.16
C ASN A 60 10.75 27.27 10.00
N THR A 61 11.26 26.64 8.95
CA THR A 61 11.04 25.22 8.68
C THR A 61 12.36 24.49 8.82
N ILE A 62 12.45 23.59 9.81
CA ILE A 62 13.61 22.72 9.97
C ILE A 62 13.39 21.51 9.08
N VAL A 63 14.24 21.35 8.07
CA VAL A 63 14.24 20.19 7.18
C VAL A 63 15.39 19.27 7.55
N ARG A 64 15.08 18.00 7.77
CA ARG A 64 16.08 16.97 8.03
C ARG A 64 15.91 15.87 6.99
N PRO A 65 16.95 15.54 6.20
CA PRO A 65 16.92 14.37 5.36
C PRO A 65 16.75 13.11 6.22
N VAL A 66 15.86 12.22 5.79
CA VAL A 66 15.70 10.89 6.38
C VAL A 66 15.92 9.88 5.28
N GLU A 67 16.86 8.96 5.49
CA GLU A 67 17.09 7.85 4.57
C GLU A 67 16.18 6.67 4.93
N ILE A 68 15.37 6.25 3.97
CA ILE A 68 14.53 5.05 4.04
C ILE A 68 14.87 4.13 2.87
N ARG A 69 14.65 2.82 3.00
CA ARG A 69 15.05 1.83 1.99
C ARG A 69 13.96 0.79 1.79
N ASN A 70 13.58 0.55 0.54
CA ASN A 70 12.90 -0.70 0.20
C ASN A 70 13.90 -1.85 0.25
N VAL A 71 13.43 -3.05 0.61
CA VAL A 71 14.21 -4.28 0.48
C VAL A 71 13.68 -5.06 -0.72
N VAL A 72 14.54 -5.35 -1.69
CA VAL A 72 14.12 -6.00 -2.95
C VAL A 72 15.00 -7.20 -3.27
N GLY A 73 14.38 -8.37 -3.42
CA GLY A 73 14.99 -9.58 -3.94
C GLY A 73 14.48 -9.89 -5.35
N VAL A 74 15.35 -10.41 -6.22
CA VAL A 74 14.99 -10.74 -7.60
C VAL A 74 15.42 -12.16 -7.94
N LEU A 75 14.49 -12.95 -8.48
CA LEU A 75 14.78 -14.23 -9.13
C LEU A 75 14.63 -14.05 -10.64
N PRO A 76 15.74 -14.09 -11.41
CA PRO A 76 15.69 -13.93 -12.87
C PRO A 76 14.78 -14.97 -13.53
N GLY A 77 14.03 -14.53 -14.53
CA GLY A 77 13.23 -15.42 -15.38
C GLY A 77 14.10 -16.36 -16.19
N LYS A 78 13.63 -17.59 -16.39
CA LYS A 78 14.37 -18.65 -17.09
C LYS A 78 14.01 -18.80 -18.56
N ASP A 79 12.85 -18.30 -18.95
CA ASP A 79 12.42 -18.31 -20.34
C ASP A 79 12.93 -17.02 -21.00
N LYS A 80 13.76 -17.16 -22.02
CA LYS A 80 14.35 -16.04 -22.77
C LYS A 80 13.31 -15.06 -23.32
N ASP A 81 12.11 -15.53 -23.65
CA ASP A 81 11.04 -14.73 -24.25
C ASP A 81 10.17 -14.06 -23.18
N ARG A 82 10.28 -14.52 -21.91
CA ARG A 82 9.52 -14.01 -20.76
C ARG A 82 10.37 -13.39 -19.66
N ALA A 83 11.69 -13.47 -19.73
CA ALA A 83 12.59 -13.00 -18.67
C ALA A 83 12.52 -11.47 -18.45
N ALA A 84 12.12 -10.71 -19.47
CA ALA A 84 11.86 -9.28 -19.36
C ALA A 84 10.51 -8.95 -18.70
N GLU A 85 9.60 -9.93 -18.58
CA GLU A 85 8.34 -9.79 -17.88
C GLU A 85 8.55 -10.04 -16.37
N MET A 86 7.95 -9.19 -15.55
CA MET A 86 8.08 -9.21 -14.09
C MET A 86 6.76 -9.56 -13.42
N VAL A 87 6.83 -10.38 -12.38
CA VAL A 87 5.74 -10.60 -11.41
C VAL A 87 6.24 -10.13 -10.05
N VAL A 88 5.50 -9.19 -9.45
CA VAL A 88 5.87 -8.60 -8.17
C VAL A 88 5.07 -9.25 -7.05
N PHE A 89 5.74 -9.71 -6.00
CA PHE A 89 5.14 -10.05 -4.70
C PHE A 89 5.61 -9.00 -3.71
N SER A 90 4.69 -8.36 -3.00
CA SER A 90 5.03 -7.24 -2.13
C SER A 90 4.20 -7.15 -0.87
N SER A 91 4.71 -6.38 0.07
CA SER A 91 4.15 -5.98 1.35
C SER A 91 4.86 -4.70 1.80
N HIS A 92 4.44 -4.09 2.91
CA HIS A 92 5.29 -3.14 3.64
C HIS A 92 5.87 -3.76 4.90
N TYR A 93 7.07 -3.31 5.30
CA TYR A 93 7.74 -3.78 6.52
C TYR A 93 7.80 -2.72 7.62
N ASP A 94 7.44 -1.47 7.33
CA ASP A 94 7.27 -0.46 8.36
C ASP A 94 5.90 -0.61 9.04
N HIS A 95 5.82 -0.07 10.25
CA HIS A 95 4.59 0.19 10.97
C HIS A 95 4.74 1.51 11.76
N LEU A 96 3.87 1.77 12.73
CA LEU A 96 3.82 3.03 13.49
C LEU A 96 5.00 3.25 14.44
N GLY A 97 5.74 2.20 14.83
CA GLY A 97 6.91 2.31 15.69
C GLY A 97 6.55 2.60 17.15
N ILE A 98 6.83 3.81 17.65
CA ILE A 98 6.54 4.19 19.04
C ILE A 98 5.32 5.12 19.06
N ILE A 99 4.24 4.69 19.73
CA ILE A 99 2.99 5.43 19.86
C ILE A 99 2.70 5.81 21.33
N GLU A 100 1.58 6.48 21.57
CA GLU A 100 1.14 6.80 22.93
C GLU A 100 0.93 5.52 23.74
N PRO A 101 1.41 5.44 25.00
CA PRO A 101 1.37 4.19 25.74
C PRO A 101 -0.06 3.73 26.07
N VAL A 102 -0.35 2.45 25.84
CA VAL A 102 -1.57 1.77 26.30
C VAL A 102 -1.15 0.68 27.27
N ALA A 103 -1.71 0.73 28.49
CA ALA A 103 -1.35 -0.20 29.57
C ALA A 103 0.16 -0.32 29.88
N GLY A 104 0.96 0.69 29.52
CA GLY A 104 2.41 0.73 29.74
C GLY A 104 3.25 0.27 28.55
N ASP A 105 2.64 -0.32 27.51
CA ASP A 105 3.30 -0.59 26.24
C ASP A 105 3.14 0.59 25.29
N LYS A 106 4.19 0.88 24.51
CA LYS A 106 4.25 1.98 23.55
C LYS A 106 4.77 1.53 22.18
N ILE A 107 5.09 0.25 22.00
CA ILE A 107 5.63 -0.27 20.75
C ILE A 107 4.48 -0.83 19.93
N ALA A 108 4.20 -0.22 18.79
CA ALA A 108 3.30 -0.78 17.80
C ALA A 108 4.11 -1.76 16.94
N ASN A 109 4.03 -3.05 17.27
CA ASN A 109 4.82 -4.09 16.59
C ASN A 109 4.33 -4.40 15.17
N GLY A 110 3.04 -4.18 14.87
CA GLY A 110 2.50 -4.36 13.52
C GLY A 110 2.51 -5.82 13.07
N ALA A 111 2.15 -6.72 13.98
CA ALA A 111 2.21 -8.16 13.73
C ALA A 111 1.33 -8.57 12.54
N ASP A 112 0.09 -8.07 12.47
CA ASP A 112 -0.76 -8.27 11.31
C ASP A 112 -0.47 -7.22 10.24
N ASP A 113 -0.21 -5.97 10.64
CA ASP A 113 0.02 -4.81 9.76
C ASP A 113 1.47 -4.26 9.86
N ASP A 114 2.42 -4.70 9.05
CA ASP A 114 2.29 -5.75 8.03
C ASP A 114 3.42 -6.78 8.09
N ALA A 115 3.81 -7.17 9.30
CA ALA A 115 4.73 -8.28 9.49
C ALA A 115 4.16 -9.60 8.91
N SER A 116 2.83 -9.76 8.91
CA SER A 116 2.15 -10.91 8.32
C SER A 116 2.33 -10.98 6.78
N GLY A 117 2.14 -9.86 6.07
CA GLY A 117 2.38 -9.74 4.63
C GLY A 117 3.87 -9.86 4.28
N THR A 118 4.75 -9.23 5.05
CA THR A 118 6.21 -9.35 4.88
C THR A 118 6.69 -10.79 5.06
N THR A 119 6.12 -11.52 6.03
CA THR A 119 6.38 -12.95 6.18
C THR A 119 5.97 -13.74 4.93
N ALA A 120 4.85 -13.41 4.31
CA ALA A 120 4.41 -14.03 3.05
C ALA A 120 5.40 -13.77 1.91
N VAL A 121 5.89 -12.53 1.75
CA VAL A 121 6.86 -12.18 0.71
C VAL A 121 8.14 -13.00 0.86
N VAL A 122 8.68 -13.12 2.08
CA VAL A 122 9.88 -13.93 2.35
C VAL A 122 9.63 -15.41 2.09
N ALA A 123 8.52 -15.96 2.56
CA ALA A 123 8.16 -17.37 2.35
C ALA A 123 7.97 -17.72 0.86
N LEU A 124 7.33 -16.83 0.09
CA LEU A 124 7.17 -16.98 -1.36
C LEU A 124 8.52 -16.91 -2.08
N ALA A 125 9.43 -16.01 -1.65
CA ALA A 125 10.78 -15.93 -2.21
C ALA A 125 11.54 -17.26 -2.02
N GLU A 126 11.49 -17.83 -0.81
CA GLU A 126 12.11 -19.13 -0.51
C GLU A 126 11.48 -20.25 -1.35
N TYR A 127 10.15 -20.30 -1.41
CA TYR A 127 9.40 -21.28 -2.20
C TYR A 127 9.80 -21.25 -3.68
N PHE A 128 9.75 -20.07 -4.32
CA PHE A 128 10.07 -19.94 -5.73
C PHE A 128 11.55 -20.14 -6.02
N LYS A 129 12.45 -19.77 -5.10
CA LYS A 129 13.87 -20.07 -5.22
C LYS A 129 14.12 -21.58 -5.24
N LYS A 130 13.43 -22.34 -4.39
CA LYS A 130 13.52 -23.80 -4.33
C LYS A 130 12.88 -24.46 -5.55
N LYS A 131 11.68 -24.01 -5.94
CA LYS A 131 10.93 -24.54 -7.09
C LYS A 131 11.66 -24.28 -8.41
N ASN A 132 12.26 -23.10 -8.55
CA ASN A 132 13.23 -22.76 -9.59
C ASN A 132 12.75 -23.06 -11.03
N ASP A 133 11.47 -22.82 -11.32
CA ASP A 133 10.84 -23.08 -12.63
C ASP A 133 10.10 -21.85 -13.18
N ASN A 134 10.38 -20.66 -12.65
CA ASN A 134 9.78 -19.40 -13.08
C ASN A 134 10.25 -19.01 -14.50
N ALA A 135 9.29 -18.83 -15.41
CA ALA A 135 9.57 -18.32 -16.75
C ALA A 135 9.84 -16.80 -16.71
N ARG A 136 9.00 -16.08 -15.96
CA ARG A 136 9.10 -14.64 -15.70
C ARG A 136 10.10 -14.33 -14.59
N THR A 137 10.63 -13.11 -14.61
CA THR A 137 11.39 -12.58 -13.48
C THR A 137 10.46 -12.34 -12.29
N LEU A 138 10.81 -12.85 -11.13
CA LEU A 138 10.05 -12.64 -9.89
C LEU A 138 10.75 -11.58 -9.04
N VAL A 139 9.99 -10.58 -8.62
CA VAL A 139 10.46 -9.48 -7.78
C VAL A 139 9.75 -9.58 -6.45
N PHE A 140 10.49 -9.65 -5.36
CA PHE A 140 10.00 -9.69 -3.99
C PHE A 140 10.37 -8.37 -3.33
N ALA A 141 9.39 -7.55 -2.98
CA ALA A 141 9.62 -6.19 -2.50
C ALA A 141 8.94 -5.97 -1.14
N ALA A 142 9.71 -5.64 -0.12
CA ALA A 142 9.20 -5.12 1.14
C ALA A 142 9.38 -3.59 1.13
N PHE A 143 8.27 -2.86 1.09
CA PHE A 143 8.24 -1.41 1.04
C PHE A 143 8.38 -0.79 2.43
N THR A 144 8.89 0.44 2.44
CA THR A 144 8.99 1.26 3.65
C THR A 144 8.11 2.50 3.52
N ALA A 145 7.74 3.08 4.65
CA ALA A 145 6.99 4.32 4.75
C ALA A 145 5.62 4.23 4.04
N GLU A 146 4.95 3.09 4.14
CA GLU A 146 3.56 2.89 3.71
C GLU A 146 2.63 3.75 4.59
N GLU A 147 2.73 3.57 5.90
CA GLU A 147 1.87 4.13 6.95
C GLU A 147 1.75 5.66 6.93
N ILE A 148 2.77 6.29 6.36
CA ILE A 148 2.93 7.73 6.32
C ILE A 148 2.79 8.30 4.90
N GLY A 149 2.42 7.47 3.92
CA GLY A 149 2.06 7.91 2.58
C GLY A 149 2.55 7.05 1.41
N GLY A 150 2.95 5.80 1.61
CA GLY A 150 3.37 4.91 0.50
C GLY A 150 4.65 5.36 -0.19
N PHE A 151 5.61 5.97 0.53
CA PHE A 151 6.79 6.54 -0.12
C PHE A 151 7.67 5.47 -0.80
N GLY A 152 7.77 4.28 -0.19
CA GLY A 152 8.51 3.14 -0.73
C GLY A 152 7.97 2.67 -2.07
N SER A 153 6.68 2.36 -2.17
CA SER A 153 6.04 1.91 -3.42
C SER A 153 5.97 3.00 -4.48
N GLN A 154 5.78 4.27 -4.07
CA GLN A 154 5.86 5.41 -4.98
C GLN A 154 7.26 5.58 -5.60
N TYR A 155 8.32 5.34 -4.82
CA TYR A 155 9.68 5.35 -5.35
C TYR A 155 9.89 4.17 -6.30
N PHE A 156 9.51 2.96 -5.88
CA PHE A 156 9.67 1.71 -6.64
C PHE A 156 8.97 1.77 -8.01
N SER A 157 7.71 2.21 -8.04
CA SER A 157 6.90 2.29 -9.27
C SER A 157 7.49 3.21 -10.34
N ARG A 158 8.36 4.15 -9.97
CA ARG A 158 9.06 5.04 -10.91
C ARG A 158 10.38 4.46 -11.44
N GLN A 159 10.89 3.38 -10.84
CA GLN A 159 12.17 2.78 -11.24
C GLN A 159 12.04 1.76 -12.37
N LEU A 160 10.84 1.22 -12.60
CA LEU A 160 10.59 0.13 -13.54
C LEU A 160 9.57 0.55 -14.60
N ASP A 161 9.71 0.01 -15.82
CA ASP A 161 8.67 0.18 -16.84
C ASP A 161 7.43 -0.64 -16.43
N ALA A 162 6.34 0.05 -16.13
CA ALA A 162 5.07 -0.56 -15.77
C ALA A 162 4.53 -1.54 -16.84
N LYS A 163 4.95 -1.40 -18.11
CA LYS A 163 4.59 -2.35 -19.17
C LYS A 163 5.26 -3.70 -19.03
N GLN A 164 6.39 -3.77 -18.34
CA GLN A 164 7.09 -5.03 -18.06
C GLN A 164 6.52 -5.77 -16.85
N ILE A 165 5.73 -5.10 -16.00
CA ILE A 165 5.13 -5.71 -14.82
C ILE A 165 3.77 -6.34 -15.19
N MET A 166 3.70 -7.67 -15.17
CA MET A 166 2.53 -8.44 -15.59
C MET A 166 1.48 -8.56 -14.49
N ALA A 167 1.91 -8.58 -13.23
CA ALA A 167 1.03 -8.59 -12.07
C ALA A 167 1.80 -8.16 -10.82
N MET A 168 1.07 -7.60 -9.85
CA MET A 168 1.55 -7.38 -8.48
C MET A 168 0.57 -8.01 -7.49
N PHE A 169 1.10 -8.92 -6.68
CA PHE A 169 0.46 -9.52 -5.52
C PHE A 169 0.93 -8.72 -4.31
N ASN A 170 0.17 -7.68 -3.97
CA ASN A 170 0.39 -6.98 -2.71
C ASN A 170 -0.30 -7.78 -1.60
N ILE A 171 0.37 -8.04 -0.49
CA ILE A 171 -0.09 -8.93 0.57
C ILE A 171 -0.07 -8.12 1.85
N GLU A 172 -1.25 -7.89 2.44
CA GLU A 172 -1.39 -7.07 3.66
C GLU A 172 -2.34 -7.75 4.64
N MET A 173 -1.97 -7.79 5.92
CA MET A 173 -2.85 -8.22 7.01
C MET A 173 -3.52 -9.58 6.76
N ILE A 174 -2.69 -10.63 6.64
CA ILE A 174 -3.12 -12.01 6.38
C ILE A 174 -3.17 -12.88 7.65
N GLY A 175 -2.96 -12.27 8.81
CA GLY A 175 -2.84 -12.92 10.11
C GLY A 175 -4.15 -13.23 10.80
N LYS A 176 -5.29 -12.73 10.32
CA LYS A 176 -6.61 -12.94 10.94
C LYS A 176 -7.55 -13.72 10.03
N GLN A 177 -8.62 -14.28 10.59
CA GLN A 177 -9.61 -14.96 9.75
C GLN A 177 -10.42 -13.95 8.93
N SER A 178 -10.48 -14.17 7.62
CA SER A 178 -11.35 -13.42 6.70
C SER A 178 -12.83 -13.49 7.08
N LYS A 179 -13.57 -12.42 6.74
CA LYS A 179 -15.03 -12.32 6.88
C LYS A 179 -15.78 -13.47 6.22
N PHE A 180 -15.20 -14.08 5.19
CA PHE A 180 -15.79 -15.21 4.47
C PHE A 180 -15.50 -16.58 5.11
N GLY A 181 -14.85 -16.59 6.28
CA GLY A 181 -14.52 -17.79 7.03
C GLY A 181 -13.13 -18.35 6.73
N PRO A 182 -12.81 -19.55 7.26
CA PRO A 182 -11.51 -20.18 7.08
C PRO A 182 -11.23 -20.52 5.61
N ASN A 183 -9.95 -20.58 5.24
CA ASN A 183 -9.48 -20.83 3.86
C ASN A 183 -10.00 -19.79 2.85
N THR A 184 -10.10 -18.53 3.27
CA THR A 184 -10.48 -17.44 2.38
C THR A 184 -9.58 -16.23 2.58
N ALA A 185 -9.37 -15.48 1.51
CA ALA A 185 -8.82 -14.13 1.54
C ALA A 185 -9.58 -13.29 0.51
N PHE A 186 -9.70 -12.00 0.73
CA PHE A 186 -10.29 -11.09 -0.24
C PHE A 186 -9.22 -10.36 -1.04
N ILE A 187 -9.60 -9.94 -2.26
CA ILE A 187 -8.73 -9.19 -3.17
C ILE A 187 -9.37 -7.82 -3.43
N THR A 188 -8.64 -6.76 -3.13
CA THR A 188 -9.10 -5.38 -3.37
C THR A 188 -9.16 -5.07 -4.86
N GLY A 189 -10.16 -4.28 -5.28
CA GLY A 189 -10.34 -3.93 -6.69
C GLY A 189 -10.60 -5.13 -7.61
N PHE A 190 -11.25 -6.18 -7.09
CA PHE A 190 -11.45 -7.48 -7.74
C PHE A 190 -11.86 -7.41 -9.22
N ASP A 191 -12.72 -6.46 -9.58
CA ASP A 191 -13.25 -6.30 -10.94
C ASP A 191 -12.49 -5.29 -11.82
N LYS A 192 -11.38 -4.71 -11.34
CA LYS A 192 -10.54 -3.79 -12.14
C LYS A 192 -9.65 -4.51 -13.15
N SER A 193 -9.46 -5.82 -12.98
CA SER A 193 -8.83 -6.73 -13.94
C SER A 193 -9.45 -8.12 -13.81
N ASP A 194 -8.99 -9.11 -14.57
CA ASP A 194 -9.33 -10.51 -14.36
C ASP A 194 -8.38 -11.24 -13.37
N PHE A 195 -7.45 -10.51 -12.71
CA PHE A 195 -6.47 -11.07 -11.76
C PHE A 195 -7.12 -11.97 -10.71
N GLY A 196 -8.12 -11.47 -9.98
CA GLY A 196 -8.78 -12.24 -8.92
C GLY A 196 -9.50 -13.47 -9.45
N LYS A 197 -10.14 -13.36 -10.63
CA LYS A 197 -10.84 -14.46 -11.32
C LYS A 197 -9.86 -15.54 -11.79
N LEU A 198 -8.68 -15.14 -12.28
CA LEU A 198 -7.61 -16.07 -12.63
C LEU A 198 -7.13 -16.85 -11.39
N LEU A 199 -6.94 -16.16 -10.26
CA LEU A 199 -6.48 -16.82 -9.04
C LEU A 199 -7.52 -17.80 -8.51
N GLN A 200 -8.80 -17.41 -8.46
CA GLN A 200 -9.91 -18.30 -8.12
C GLN A 200 -9.92 -19.55 -8.99
N ARG A 201 -9.82 -19.39 -10.32
CA ARG A 201 -9.81 -20.52 -11.26
C ARG A 201 -8.67 -21.49 -10.98
N ASN A 202 -7.48 -20.99 -10.65
CA ASN A 202 -6.30 -21.81 -10.39
C ASN A 202 -6.37 -22.55 -9.03
N LEU A 203 -7.35 -22.24 -8.19
CA LEU A 203 -7.61 -22.91 -6.91
C LEU A 203 -8.78 -23.89 -6.95
N ILE A 204 -9.44 -24.08 -8.10
CA ILE A 204 -10.47 -25.12 -8.27
C ILE A 204 -9.89 -26.47 -7.82
N GLY A 205 -10.66 -27.19 -6.99
CA GLY A 205 -10.25 -28.47 -6.39
C GLY A 205 -9.41 -28.33 -5.10
N THR A 206 -9.27 -27.13 -4.55
CA THR A 206 -8.70 -26.91 -3.20
C THR A 206 -9.78 -26.38 -2.24
N PRO A 207 -9.57 -26.47 -0.92
CA PRO A 207 -10.48 -25.84 0.04
C PRO A 207 -10.38 -24.31 0.07
N PHE A 208 -9.37 -23.70 -0.57
CA PHE A 208 -9.13 -22.27 -0.50
C PHE A 208 -9.82 -21.53 -1.65
N ARG A 209 -10.36 -20.34 -1.34
CA ARG A 209 -10.93 -19.44 -2.35
C ARG A 209 -10.56 -17.98 -2.08
N PHE A 210 -10.34 -17.24 -3.16
CA PHE A 210 -10.29 -15.78 -3.08
C PHE A 210 -11.69 -15.20 -3.26
N GLU A 211 -11.98 -14.09 -2.61
CA GLU A 211 -13.26 -13.39 -2.68
C GLU A 211 -13.05 -11.92 -3.05
N PRO A 212 -14.09 -11.22 -3.56
CA PRO A 212 -14.04 -9.75 -3.66
C PRO A 212 -13.96 -9.08 -2.28
N ASP A 213 -13.36 -7.89 -2.23
CA ASP A 213 -13.33 -7.03 -1.04
C ASP A 213 -14.75 -6.83 -0.43
N PRO A 214 -14.98 -7.25 0.82
CA PRO A 214 -16.29 -7.13 1.46
C PRO A 214 -16.53 -5.76 2.12
N TYR A 215 -15.61 -4.81 1.97
CA TYR A 215 -15.61 -3.49 2.60
C TYR A 215 -15.49 -2.34 1.59
N PRO A 216 -16.38 -2.24 0.57
CA PRO A 216 -16.25 -1.27 -0.51
C PRO A 216 -16.23 0.19 -0.02
N GLU A 217 -16.93 0.51 1.07
CA GLU A 217 -16.96 1.85 1.68
C GLU A 217 -15.58 2.30 2.20
N GLN A 218 -14.69 1.35 2.49
CA GLN A 218 -13.34 1.63 2.99
C GLN A 218 -12.35 2.03 1.89
N ASN A 219 -12.71 1.83 0.62
CA ASN A 219 -11.88 2.17 -0.54
C ASN A 219 -10.46 1.57 -0.47
N LEU A 220 -10.33 0.34 0.05
CA LEU A 220 -9.04 -0.29 0.39
C LEU A 220 -8.07 -0.38 -0.80
N PHE A 221 -8.58 -0.64 -2.01
CA PHE A 221 -7.78 -0.68 -3.24
C PHE A 221 -6.94 0.59 -3.50
N TYR A 222 -7.35 1.75 -2.97
CA TYR A 222 -6.69 3.04 -3.19
C TYR A 222 -5.82 3.51 -2.02
N ARG A 223 -5.70 2.68 -0.98
CA ARG A 223 -5.08 3.03 0.30
C ARG A 223 -3.79 2.29 0.58
N SER A 224 -3.40 1.37 -0.30
CA SER A 224 -2.31 0.42 -0.12
C SER A 224 -1.28 0.55 -1.26
N ASP A 225 -0.10 -0.06 -1.10
CA ASP A 225 1.02 0.01 -2.03
C ASP A 225 0.68 -0.40 -3.47
N ASN A 226 -0.28 -1.31 -3.64
CA ASN A 226 -0.78 -1.77 -4.95
C ASN A 226 -1.24 -0.61 -5.84
N ALA A 227 -1.80 0.44 -5.22
CA ALA A 227 -2.40 1.56 -5.93
C ALA A 227 -1.38 2.34 -6.78
N THR A 228 -0.10 2.32 -6.41
CA THR A 228 0.96 3.03 -7.14
C THR A 228 1.17 2.44 -8.53
N LEU A 229 1.27 1.11 -8.64
CA LEU A 229 1.40 0.40 -9.92
C LEU A 229 0.06 0.27 -10.65
N ALA A 230 -1.06 0.14 -9.93
CA ALA A 230 -2.39 0.12 -10.54
C ALA A 230 -2.69 1.41 -11.33
N ARG A 231 -2.25 2.58 -10.83
CA ARG A 231 -2.35 3.86 -11.56
C ARG A 231 -1.53 3.89 -12.86
N LEU A 232 -0.57 2.99 -13.02
CA LEU A 232 0.21 2.81 -14.25
C LEU A 232 -0.36 1.66 -15.13
N GLY A 233 -1.57 1.19 -14.78
CA GLY A 233 -2.31 0.15 -15.48
C GLY A 233 -1.88 -1.27 -15.17
N VAL A 234 -0.96 -1.48 -14.21
CA VAL A 234 -0.54 -2.83 -13.80
C VAL A 234 -1.72 -3.54 -13.10
N PRO A 235 -1.95 -4.85 -13.33
CA PRO A 235 -2.85 -5.65 -12.51
C PRO A 235 -2.25 -5.84 -11.11
N ALA A 236 -2.43 -4.83 -10.26
CA ALA A 236 -1.85 -4.71 -8.94
C ALA A 236 -2.96 -4.65 -7.89
N HIS A 237 -3.06 -5.70 -7.08
CA HIS A 237 -4.14 -5.88 -6.12
C HIS A 237 -3.62 -6.31 -4.77
N THR A 238 -4.30 -5.86 -3.71
CA THR A 238 -4.00 -6.28 -2.34
C THR A 238 -4.82 -7.51 -1.98
N ILE A 239 -4.15 -8.51 -1.43
CA ILE A 239 -4.73 -9.73 -0.88
C ILE A 239 -4.68 -9.59 0.64
N SER A 240 -5.84 -9.66 1.30
CA SER A 240 -5.94 -9.50 2.74
C SER A 240 -6.99 -10.41 3.34
N THR A 241 -6.93 -10.59 4.65
CA THR A 241 -7.93 -11.31 5.45
C THR A 241 -8.50 -10.46 6.56
N ASP A 242 -7.91 -9.30 6.86
CA ASP A 242 -8.31 -8.52 8.01
C ASP A 242 -9.74 -7.98 7.90
N GLN A 243 -10.42 -7.93 9.05
CA GLN A 243 -11.76 -7.39 9.16
C GLN A 243 -11.71 -5.94 9.63
N ILE A 244 -11.04 -5.09 8.84
CA ILE A 244 -10.60 -3.74 9.21
C ILE A 244 -11.67 -2.85 9.87
N PRO A 245 -12.99 -2.89 9.52
CA PRO A 245 -13.96 -2.04 10.20
C PRO A 245 -14.24 -2.45 11.65
N THR A 246 -13.85 -3.67 12.02
CA THR A 246 -14.14 -4.28 13.33
C THR A 246 -12.88 -4.73 14.07
N ASP A 247 -11.71 -4.67 13.43
CA ASP A 247 -10.46 -4.99 14.09
C ASP A 247 -10.10 -3.88 15.08
N LYS A 248 -9.96 -4.27 16.34
CA LYS A 248 -9.61 -3.36 17.44
C LYS A 248 -8.10 -3.25 17.67
N ARG A 249 -7.32 -4.09 16.99
CA ARG A 249 -5.86 -4.15 17.10
C ARG A 249 -5.15 -3.39 16.00
N TYR A 250 -5.82 -3.17 14.87
CA TYR A 250 -5.32 -2.31 13.79
C TYR A 250 -4.81 -0.98 14.33
N HIS A 251 -3.54 -0.67 14.03
CA HIS A 251 -2.85 0.55 14.46
C HIS A 251 -2.76 0.73 15.99
N THR A 252 -2.61 -0.35 16.75
CA THR A 252 -2.41 -0.29 18.21
C THR A 252 -1.19 -1.09 18.66
N VAL A 253 -0.80 -0.91 19.93
CA VAL A 253 0.23 -1.75 20.57
C VAL A 253 -0.24 -3.18 20.83
N ASP A 254 -1.53 -3.49 20.63
CA ASP A 254 -2.06 -4.84 20.83
C ASP A 254 -1.99 -5.68 19.53
N ASP A 255 -1.45 -5.14 18.44
CA ASP A 255 -1.18 -5.90 17.20
C ASP A 255 0.09 -6.75 17.34
N GLU A 256 -0.07 -7.84 18.08
CA GLU A 256 1.00 -8.74 18.51
C GLU A 256 0.92 -10.12 17.85
N ILE A 257 2.06 -10.82 17.81
CA ILE A 257 2.17 -12.15 17.17
C ILE A 257 1.20 -13.18 17.77
N GLU A 258 0.92 -13.10 19.07
CA GLU A 258 -0.02 -13.96 19.77
C GLU A 258 -1.46 -13.80 19.28
N THR A 259 -1.75 -12.72 18.54
CA THR A 259 -3.08 -12.44 18.01
C THR A 259 -3.28 -13.02 16.60
N LEU A 260 -2.22 -13.53 15.98
CA LEU A 260 -2.25 -14.07 14.62
C LEU A 260 -2.65 -15.54 14.59
N ASP A 261 -3.44 -15.90 13.58
CA ASP A 261 -3.70 -17.27 13.15
C ASP A 261 -2.65 -17.69 12.09
N LEU A 262 -1.58 -18.32 12.56
CA LEU A 262 -0.49 -18.80 11.70
C LEU A 262 -0.94 -19.88 10.70
N ALA A 263 -1.99 -20.63 11.01
CA ALA A 263 -2.54 -21.63 10.09
C ALA A 263 -3.27 -20.94 8.93
N ASN A 264 -4.03 -19.87 9.22
CA ASN A 264 -4.62 -19.01 8.20
C ASN A 264 -3.54 -18.38 7.31
N MET A 265 -2.50 -17.78 7.89
CA MET A 265 -1.38 -17.22 7.11
C MET A 265 -0.77 -18.26 6.17
N THR A 266 -0.50 -19.47 6.69
CA THR A 266 0.05 -20.57 5.90
C THR A 266 -0.87 -20.95 4.74
N ALA A 267 -2.18 -21.00 4.97
CA ALA A 267 -3.17 -21.29 3.94
C ALA A 267 -3.21 -20.20 2.85
N VAL A 268 -3.18 -18.93 3.24
CA VAL A 268 -3.15 -17.78 2.31
C VAL A 268 -1.86 -17.80 1.47
N ILE A 269 -0.69 -17.95 2.08
CA ILE A 269 0.60 -18.02 1.39
C ILE A 269 0.63 -19.19 0.40
N THR A 270 0.14 -20.36 0.82
CA THR A 270 0.05 -21.55 -0.05
C THR A 270 -0.89 -21.31 -1.22
N ALA A 271 -2.03 -20.64 -0.98
CA ALA A 271 -2.97 -20.29 -2.03
C ALA A 271 -2.39 -19.29 -3.03
N ILE A 272 -1.64 -18.28 -2.59
CA ILE A 272 -0.92 -17.34 -3.46
C ILE A 272 0.12 -18.07 -4.31
N ALA A 273 0.95 -18.92 -3.70
CA ALA A 273 1.96 -19.71 -4.41
C ALA A 273 1.32 -20.60 -5.50
N ARG A 274 0.23 -21.29 -5.18
CA ARG A 274 -0.46 -22.19 -6.11
C ARG A 274 -1.19 -21.44 -7.22
N SER A 275 -1.94 -20.40 -6.86
CA SER A 275 -2.77 -19.64 -7.80
C SER A 275 -1.96 -18.75 -8.74
N SER A 276 -0.76 -18.31 -8.34
CA SER A 276 0.13 -17.53 -9.19
C SER A 276 0.86 -18.36 -10.26
N ALA A 277 0.81 -19.69 -10.22
CA ALA A 277 1.61 -20.58 -11.06
C ALA A 277 1.49 -20.30 -12.57
N GLY A 278 0.29 -20.06 -13.08
CA GLY A 278 0.08 -19.73 -14.50
C GLY A 278 0.64 -18.36 -14.88
N ILE A 279 0.62 -17.40 -13.94
CA ILE A 279 1.19 -16.06 -14.15
C ILE A 279 2.72 -16.15 -14.13
N VAL A 280 3.30 -16.85 -13.16
CA VAL A 280 4.75 -17.06 -13.01
C VAL A 280 5.36 -17.82 -14.19
N SER A 281 4.64 -18.82 -14.71
CA SER A 281 5.07 -19.61 -15.87
C SER A 281 4.87 -18.91 -17.23
N GLY A 282 4.26 -17.72 -17.25
CA GLY A 282 3.95 -17.00 -18.49
C GLY A 282 2.79 -17.56 -19.31
N GLN A 283 2.06 -18.56 -18.78
CA GLN A 283 0.88 -19.14 -19.43
C GLN A 283 -0.37 -18.28 -19.28
N GLN A 284 -0.41 -17.41 -18.26
CA GLN A 284 -1.51 -16.51 -17.97
C GLN A 284 -0.96 -15.09 -17.78
N THR A 285 -1.70 -14.11 -18.29
CA THR A 285 -1.40 -12.69 -18.06
C THR A 285 -2.72 -12.00 -17.73
N PRO A 286 -2.87 -11.43 -16.53
CA PRO A 286 -4.09 -10.70 -16.20
C PRO A 286 -4.28 -9.48 -17.10
N THR A 287 -5.53 -9.09 -17.32
CA THR A 287 -5.89 -7.89 -18.06
C THR A 287 -5.38 -6.64 -17.34
N ARG A 288 -4.83 -5.69 -18.10
CA ARG A 288 -4.35 -4.41 -17.55
C ARG A 288 -5.51 -3.63 -16.93
N ILE A 289 -5.23 -2.94 -15.83
CA ILE A 289 -6.17 -2.00 -15.21
C ILE A 289 -6.25 -0.74 -16.09
N ASN A 290 -7.44 -0.17 -16.26
CA ASN A 290 -7.59 1.15 -16.88
C ASN A 290 -7.06 2.24 -15.93
N PRO A 291 -5.96 2.96 -16.26
CA PRO A 291 -5.40 4.00 -15.40
C PRO A 291 -6.39 5.11 -15.02
N GLU A 292 -7.25 5.51 -15.95
CA GLU A 292 -8.22 6.59 -15.73
C GLU A 292 -9.24 6.23 -14.64
N ALA A 293 -9.57 4.94 -14.52
CA ALA A 293 -10.46 4.41 -13.49
C ALA A 293 -9.80 4.25 -12.11
N VAL A 294 -8.52 4.61 -11.98
CA VAL A 294 -7.77 4.58 -10.70
C VAL A 294 -7.33 5.98 -10.26
N SER A 295 -7.07 6.88 -11.20
CA SER A 295 -6.64 8.25 -10.91
C SER A 295 -7.72 9.11 -10.25
N GLN A 296 -9.00 8.76 -10.41
CA GLN A 296 -10.10 9.39 -9.69
C GLN A 296 -10.29 8.65 -8.36
N ARG A 297 -9.72 9.20 -7.27
CA ARG A 297 -10.18 8.83 -5.93
C ARG A 297 -11.64 9.30 -5.81
N PRO A 298 -12.60 8.45 -5.41
CA PRO A 298 -13.89 8.97 -4.95
C PRO A 298 -13.69 9.91 -3.75
#